data_AF-A0A1S2WY01-F1
#
_entry.id   AF-A0A1S2WY01-F1
#
_cell.length_a   1.000
_cell.length_b   1.000
_cell.length_c   1.000
_cell.angle_alpha   90.00
_cell.angle_beta   90.00
_cell.angle_gamma   90.00
#
_symmetry.space_group_name_H-M   'P 1'
#
loop_
_entity.id
_entity.type
_entity.pdbx_description
1 polymer ?
#
loop_
_entity_poly.entity_id
_entity_poly.type
_entity_poly.pdbx_seq_one_letter_code
_entity_poly.pdbx_strand_id
1 'polypeptide(L)'
;MYHSHISMYINSGLLLPMECIKAAVKAYYNGQAPLNAVEGFIRQILGWREFVRGVYWLKMPGYRDMNYLEATRKLPSFYWDANTKMNCLYQCVKETKQNAYAHHIQRLMVLGNFALLTGVDPKYVNEWYLLVYADAYEWVELPNVSGMVLFADGGYLASKPYAASGSYIKKMSNYCDKCHYSVNKKNGIDACPFNYLYWDFLARNKSKLATNPRLAMIYKSYEKMTDEKKGLIKQDSKKFLEDLGI
;
A
#
# COMPACT_ATOMS: atom_id res chain seq x y z
N MET A 1 6.54 17.51 -3.41
CA MET A 1 6.64 16.53 -2.30
C MET A 1 7.91 16.81 -1.52
N TYR A 2 7.98 16.48 -0.22
CA TYR A 2 9.08 16.90 0.66
C TYR A 2 9.70 15.70 1.42
N HIS A 3 10.09 14.66 0.69
CA HIS A 3 10.77 13.49 1.26
C HIS A 3 12.28 13.68 1.28
N SER A 4 12.97 13.02 2.22
CA SER A 4 14.40 13.18 2.44
C SER A 4 15.29 12.41 1.46
N HIS A 5 14.77 11.36 0.80
CA HIS A 5 15.54 10.47 -0.10
C HIS A 5 16.80 9.85 0.54
N ILE A 6 16.76 9.56 1.85
CA ILE A 6 17.92 9.01 2.58
C ILE A 6 17.84 7.52 2.94
N SER A 7 16.75 6.84 2.61
CA SER A 7 16.52 5.44 3.02
C SER A 7 17.62 4.50 2.54
N MET A 8 18.08 4.66 1.28
CA MET A 8 19.18 3.88 0.72
C MET A 8 20.47 4.07 1.53
N TYR A 9 20.83 5.32 1.85
CA TYR A 9 22.06 5.62 2.60
C TYR A 9 21.98 5.07 4.03
N ILE A 10 20.83 5.21 4.69
CA ILE A 10 20.63 4.67 6.03
C ILE A 10 20.70 3.14 6.05
N ASN A 11 20.09 2.47 5.07
CA ASN A 11 20.00 1.01 5.05
C ASN A 11 21.31 0.33 4.61
N SER A 12 22.17 1.05 3.89
CA SER A 12 23.52 0.60 3.50
C SER A 12 24.63 1.02 4.48
N GLY A 13 24.29 1.81 5.52
CA GLY A 13 25.26 2.27 6.52
C GLY A 13 26.08 3.50 6.11
N LEU A 14 25.80 4.11 4.95
CA LEU A 14 26.39 5.39 4.53
C LEU A 14 25.89 6.58 5.36
N LEU A 15 24.69 6.46 5.93
CA LEU A 15 24.19 7.34 6.98
C LEU A 15 23.78 6.54 8.22
N LEU A 16 24.04 7.09 9.40
CA LEU A 16 23.58 6.55 10.68
C LEU A 16 22.21 7.14 11.06
N PRO A 17 21.23 6.32 11.48
CA PRO A 17 19.90 6.81 11.89
C PRO A 17 19.96 7.96 12.92
N MET A 18 20.84 7.82 13.92
CA MET A 18 20.98 8.78 15.00
C MET A 18 21.56 10.13 14.53
N GLU A 19 22.42 10.13 13.51
CA GLU A 19 22.96 11.38 12.97
C GLU A 19 21.86 12.17 12.24
N CYS A 20 21.00 11.48 11.49
CA CYS A 20 19.87 12.07 10.78
C CYS A 20 18.86 12.66 11.76
N ILE A 21 18.57 11.93 12.85
CA ILE A 21 17.69 12.39 13.94
C ILE A 21 18.27 13.65 14.61
N LYS A 22 19.54 13.62 14.99
CA LYS A 22 20.20 14.78 15.62
C LYS A 22 20.21 16.01 14.72
N ALA A 23 20.42 15.83 13.41
CA ALA A 23 20.34 16.91 12.43
C ALA A 23 18.93 17.54 12.38
N ALA A 24 17.87 16.72 12.38
CA ALA A 24 16.49 17.20 12.39
C ALA A 24 16.14 17.95 13.69
N VAL A 25 16.57 17.42 14.85
CA VAL A 25 16.40 18.09 16.16
C VAL A 25 17.11 19.45 16.18
N LYS A 26 18.34 19.52 15.66
CA LYS A 26 19.08 20.78 15.57
C LYS A 26 18.36 21.81 14.69
N ALA A 27 17.80 21.39 13.56
CA ALA A 27 17.00 22.28 12.70
C ALA A 27 15.77 22.85 13.41
N TYR A 28 15.11 22.05 14.26
CA TYR A 28 13.99 22.52 15.10
C TYR A 28 14.45 23.62 16.09
N TYR A 29 15.48 23.36 16.89
CA TYR A 29 15.96 24.34 17.88
C TYR A 29 16.55 25.61 17.25
N ASN A 30 17.01 25.53 16.00
CA ASN A 30 17.45 26.69 15.22
C ASN A 30 16.29 27.46 14.55
N GLY A 31 15.04 27.06 14.76
CA GLY A 31 13.86 27.71 14.17
C GLY A 31 13.69 27.47 12.66
N GLN A 32 14.34 26.44 12.10
CA GLN A 32 14.34 26.17 10.65
C GLN A 32 13.21 25.25 10.20
N ALA A 33 12.57 24.54 11.12
CA ALA A 33 11.47 23.64 10.82
C ALA A 33 10.48 23.56 12.00
N PRO A 34 9.17 23.42 11.74
CA PRO A 34 8.18 23.32 12.79
C PRO A 34 8.22 21.93 13.46
N LEU A 35 7.77 21.86 14.72
CA LEU A 35 7.82 20.63 15.53
C LEU A 35 7.15 19.44 14.85
N ASN A 36 6.00 19.64 14.19
CA ASN A 36 5.27 18.56 13.54
C ASN A 36 6.03 17.92 12.37
N ALA A 37 6.86 18.70 11.66
CA ALA A 37 7.69 18.19 10.58
C ALA A 37 8.88 17.39 11.13
N VAL A 38 9.53 17.92 12.18
CA VAL A 38 10.71 17.28 12.79
C VAL A 38 10.31 16.00 13.55
N GLU A 39 9.27 16.04 14.38
CA GLU A 39 8.72 14.85 15.03
C GLU A 39 8.29 13.81 13.99
N GLY A 40 7.58 14.24 12.94
CA GLY A 40 7.10 13.35 11.90
C GLY A 40 8.24 12.61 11.19
N PHE A 41 9.33 13.31 10.88
CA PHE A 41 10.55 12.74 10.31
C PHE A 41 11.22 11.74 11.29
N ILE A 42 11.45 12.16 12.53
CA ILE A 42 12.09 11.31 13.56
C ILE A 42 11.27 10.05 13.80
N ARG A 43 9.94 10.14 13.86
CA ARG A 43 9.04 9.00 14.07
C ARG A 43 9.14 7.95 12.96
N GLN A 44 9.50 8.33 11.74
CA GLN A 44 9.72 7.33 10.68
C GLN A 44 11.01 6.54 10.90
N ILE A 45 12.05 7.19 11.42
CA ILE A 45 13.36 6.56 11.66
C ILE A 45 13.39 5.85 13.01
N LEU A 46 13.21 6.58 14.12
CA LEU A 46 13.27 6.02 15.47
C LEU A 46 12.09 5.11 15.79
N GLY A 47 10.92 5.41 15.22
CA GLY A 47 9.70 4.61 15.40
C GLY A 47 9.65 3.48 14.39
N TRP A 48 9.14 3.77 13.19
CA TRP A 48 8.80 2.74 12.21
C TRP A 48 9.98 1.87 11.77
N ARG A 49 11.11 2.46 11.39
CA ARG A 49 12.27 1.68 10.91
C ARG A 49 12.81 0.72 11.98
N GLU A 50 12.93 1.17 13.23
CA GLU A 50 13.37 0.29 14.32
C GLU A 50 12.29 -0.74 14.69
N PHE A 51 11.02 -0.35 14.68
CA PHE A 51 9.90 -1.25 14.96
C PHE A 51 9.80 -2.39 13.94
N VAL A 52 9.88 -2.11 12.63
CA VAL A 52 9.83 -3.16 11.59
C VAL A 52 11.03 -4.10 11.70
N ARG A 53 12.22 -3.59 12.04
CA ARG A 53 13.39 -4.43 12.31
C ARG A 53 13.15 -5.39 13.47
N GLY A 54 12.53 -4.91 14.54
CA GLY A 54 12.14 -5.74 15.68
C GLY A 54 11.13 -6.83 15.30
N VAL A 55 10.08 -6.48 14.55
CA VAL A 55 9.08 -7.45 14.06
C VAL A 55 9.73 -8.54 13.22
N TYR A 56 10.62 -8.17 12.29
CA TYR A 56 11.32 -9.10 11.43
C TYR A 56 12.07 -10.16 12.23
N TRP A 57 12.99 -9.75 13.11
CA TRP A 57 13.81 -10.70 13.87
C TRP A 57 13.01 -11.51 14.90
N LEU A 58 11.90 -10.97 15.39
CA LEU A 58 11.03 -11.68 16.33
C LEU A 58 10.20 -12.79 15.67
N LYS A 59 9.84 -12.64 14.38
CA LYS A 59 8.86 -13.51 13.71
C LYS A 59 9.43 -14.37 12.60
N MET A 60 10.65 -14.09 12.14
CA MET A 60 11.31 -14.93 11.14
C MET A 60 11.71 -16.30 11.71
N PRO A 61 11.69 -17.36 10.87
CA PRO A 61 11.37 -17.35 9.44
C PRO A 61 9.86 -17.38 9.12
N GLY A 62 9.01 -17.74 10.08
CA GLY A 62 7.58 -18.00 9.84
C GLY A 62 6.76 -16.79 9.36
N TYR A 63 7.26 -15.57 9.55
CA TYR A 63 6.63 -14.35 9.01
C TYR A 63 6.58 -14.35 7.47
N ARG A 64 7.53 -15.01 6.79
CA ARG A 64 7.60 -15.06 5.31
C ARG A 64 6.41 -15.77 4.69
N ASP A 65 5.86 -16.78 5.38
CA ASP A 65 4.81 -17.65 4.85
C ASP A 65 3.40 -17.20 5.27
N MET A 66 3.28 -16.05 5.94
CA MET A 66 1.99 -15.53 6.39
C MET A 66 1.12 -15.07 5.21
N ASN A 67 -0.09 -15.62 5.12
CA ASN A 67 -1.08 -15.26 4.12
C ASN A 67 -2.49 -15.31 4.73
N TYR A 68 -2.73 -14.48 5.75
CA TYR A 68 -3.97 -14.45 6.52
C TYR A 68 -5.22 -14.31 5.63
N LEU A 69 -5.14 -13.56 4.53
CA LEU A 69 -6.27 -13.33 3.62
C LEU A 69 -6.41 -14.40 2.52
N GLU A 70 -5.55 -15.44 2.52
CA GLU A 70 -5.56 -16.52 1.50
C GLU A 70 -5.52 -15.98 0.06
N ALA A 71 -4.71 -14.94 -0.17
CA ALA A 71 -4.53 -14.35 -1.48
C ALA A 71 -3.64 -15.25 -2.35
N THR A 72 -4.07 -15.56 -3.57
CA THR A 72 -3.40 -16.56 -4.45
C THR A 72 -3.09 -16.06 -5.86
N ARG A 73 -3.53 -14.85 -6.22
CA ARG A 73 -3.36 -14.33 -7.58
C ARG A 73 -1.90 -13.96 -7.85
N LYS A 74 -1.49 -14.06 -9.12
CA LYS A 74 -0.19 -13.58 -9.57
C LYS A 74 -0.14 -12.05 -9.57
N LEU A 75 1.06 -11.49 -9.50
CA LEU A 75 1.26 -10.05 -9.68
C LEU A 75 0.99 -9.69 -11.16
N PRO A 76 0.14 -8.69 -11.47
CA PRO A 76 -0.09 -8.25 -12.84
C PRO A 76 1.19 -7.80 -13.55
N SER A 77 1.31 -8.10 -14.83
CA SER A 77 2.51 -7.77 -15.63
C SER A 77 2.83 -6.27 -15.66
N PHE A 78 1.82 -5.41 -15.53
CA PHE A 78 2.01 -3.96 -15.53
C PHE A 78 2.87 -3.43 -14.38
N TYR A 79 3.11 -4.23 -13.33
CA TYR A 79 4.08 -3.89 -12.29
C TYR A 79 5.52 -3.86 -12.84
N TRP A 80 5.79 -4.51 -13.98
CA TRP A 80 7.11 -4.57 -14.61
C TRP A 80 7.23 -3.64 -15.83
N ASP A 81 6.18 -3.54 -16.65
CA ASP A 81 6.23 -2.80 -17.91
C ASP A 81 5.47 -1.45 -17.89
N ALA A 82 4.75 -1.15 -16.79
CA ALA A 82 3.87 0.01 -16.64
C ALA A 82 2.71 0.09 -17.65
N ASN A 83 2.39 -0.99 -18.38
CA ASN A 83 1.33 -1.00 -19.38
C ASN A 83 -0.06 -1.10 -18.74
N THR A 84 -0.58 0.04 -18.28
CA THR A 84 -1.90 0.14 -17.67
C THR A 84 -2.58 1.47 -17.97
N LYS A 85 -3.90 1.46 -18.08
CA LYS A 85 -4.73 2.67 -18.25
C LYS A 85 -5.01 3.39 -16.92
N MET A 86 -4.68 2.77 -15.79
CA MET A 86 -4.83 3.38 -14.47
C MET A 86 -3.68 4.36 -14.23
N ASN A 87 -3.91 5.66 -14.49
CA ASN A 87 -2.85 6.67 -14.47
C ASN A 87 -2.05 6.68 -13.15
N CYS A 88 -2.68 6.47 -11.99
CA CYS A 88 -1.96 6.38 -10.71
C CYS A 88 -0.94 5.23 -10.68
N LEU A 89 -1.30 4.05 -11.19
CA LEU A 89 -0.39 2.90 -11.26
C LEU A 89 0.67 3.10 -12.34
N TYR A 90 0.28 3.64 -13.51
CA TYR A 90 1.21 3.99 -14.58
C TYR A 90 2.33 4.91 -14.06
N GLN A 91 1.98 6.03 -13.41
CA GLN A 91 2.97 6.97 -12.89
C GLN A 91 3.86 6.32 -11.84
N CYS A 92 3.28 5.62 -10.86
CA CYS A 92 4.06 4.98 -9.79
C CYS A 92 5.02 3.92 -10.33
N VAL A 93 4.58 3.01 -11.21
CA VAL A 93 5.46 1.98 -11.76
C VAL A 93 6.54 2.60 -12.65
N LYS A 94 6.19 3.61 -13.46
CA LYS A 94 7.15 4.32 -14.29
C LYS A 94 8.23 5.02 -13.46
N GLU A 95 7.83 5.73 -12.40
CA GLU A 95 8.77 6.39 -11.48
C GLU A 95 9.67 5.38 -10.77
N THR A 96 9.10 4.27 -10.30
CA THR A 96 9.88 3.17 -9.72
C THR A 96 10.92 2.64 -10.70
N LYS A 97 10.53 2.37 -11.95
CA LYS A 97 11.44 1.87 -13.00
C LYS A 97 12.56 2.85 -13.34
N GLN A 98 12.27 4.15 -13.35
CA GLN A 98 13.24 5.19 -13.72
C GLN A 98 14.21 5.53 -12.59
N ASN A 99 13.78 5.40 -11.33
CA ASN A 99 14.50 5.97 -10.18
C ASN A 99 14.85 4.94 -9.10
N ALA A 100 14.41 3.69 -9.22
CA ALA A 100 14.43 2.71 -8.13
C ALA A 100 13.84 3.27 -6.81
N TYR A 101 12.87 4.18 -6.93
CA TYR A 101 12.29 4.95 -5.84
C TYR A 101 10.82 5.27 -6.11
N ALA A 102 10.01 5.05 -5.09
CA ALA A 102 8.70 5.66 -4.90
C ALA A 102 8.60 6.04 -3.42
N HIS A 103 7.89 7.12 -3.11
CA HIS A 103 7.73 7.54 -1.72
C HIS A 103 6.69 6.69 -0.98
N HIS A 104 6.68 6.76 0.35
CA HIS A 104 5.89 5.85 1.20
C HIS A 104 4.41 5.73 0.79
N ILE A 105 3.71 6.84 0.53
CA ILE A 105 2.28 6.77 0.20
C ILE A 105 1.98 6.22 -1.20
N GLN A 106 2.91 6.30 -2.17
CA GLN A 106 2.78 5.60 -3.45
C GLN A 106 2.92 4.08 -3.25
N ARG A 107 3.94 3.67 -2.47
CA ARG A 107 4.17 2.28 -2.08
C ARG A 107 2.96 1.70 -1.36
N LEU A 108 2.41 2.41 -0.38
CA LEU A 108 1.30 1.90 0.44
C LEU A 108 -0.06 2.01 -0.26
N MET A 109 -0.46 3.20 -0.69
CA MET A 109 -1.86 3.50 -1.03
C MET A 109 -2.19 3.44 -2.52
N VAL A 110 -1.18 3.27 -3.38
CA VAL A 110 -1.38 3.09 -4.83
C VAL A 110 -1.01 1.67 -5.24
N LEU A 111 0.27 1.33 -5.20
CA LEU A 111 0.78 0.02 -5.61
C LEU A 111 0.28 -1.06 -4.62
N GLY A 112 0.59 -0.87 -3.34
CA GLY A 112 0.25 -1.83 -2.29
C GLY A 112 -1.26 -2.04 -2.12
N ASN A 113 -2.00 -0.95 -2.05
CA ASN A 113 -3.47 -0.98 -1.99
C ASN A 113 -4.05 -1.72 -3.20
N PHE A 114 -3.53 -1.54 -4.42
CA PHE A 114 -4.01 -2.31 -5.56
C PHE A 114 -3.77 -3.82 -5.36
N ALA A 115 -2.55 -4.23 -5.00
CA ALA A 115 -2.21 -5.63 -4.77
C ALA A 115 -3.09 -6.28 -3.68
N LEU A 116 -3.33 -5.55 -2.58
CA LEU A 116 -4.25 -5.94 -1.51
C LEU A 116 -5.67 -6.13 -2.04
N LEU A 117 -6.18 -5.13 -2.76
CA LEU A 117 -7.55 -5.13 -3.28
C LEU A 117 -7.78 -6.19 -4.36
N THR A 118 -6.76 -6.60 -5.11
CA THR A 118 -6.87 -7.70 -6.08
C THR A 118 -6.52 -9.06 -5.50
N GLY A 119 -6.05 -9.15 -4.25
CA GLY A 119 -5.70 -10.43 -3.63
C GLY A 119 -4.54 -11.12 -4.32
N VAL A 120 -3.48 -10.36 -4.61
CA VAL A 120 -2.19 -10.90 -5.07
C VAL A 120 -1.53 -11.64 -3.92
N ASP A 121 -0.97 -12.81 -4.20
CA ASP A 121 -0.20 -13.59 -3.23
C ASP A 121 0.94 -12.74 -2.64
N PRO A 122 1.05 -12.63 -1.31
CA PRO A 122 2.11 -11.87 -0.65
C PRO A 122 3.50 -12.20 -1.16
N LYS A 123 3.78 -13.43 -1.56
CA LYS A 123 5.08 -13.84 -2.11
C LYS A 123 5.48 -12.99 -3.32
N TYR A 124 4.59 -12.82 -4.31
CA TYR A 124 4.90 -12.05 -5.51
C TYR A 124 5.05 -10.56 -5.23
N VAL A 125 4.29 -10.03 -4.26
CA VAL A 125 4.39 -8.63 -3.88
C VAL A 125 5.71 -8.37 -3.14
N ASN A 126 6.05 -9.19 -2.15
CA ASN A 126 7.32 -9.06 -1.42
C ASN A 126 8.51 -9.16 -2.38
N GLU A 127 8.49 -10.13 -3.29
CA GLU A 127 9.52 -10.26 -4.33
C GLU A 127 9.66 -8.99 -5.17
N TRP A 128 8.55 -8.43 -5.66
CA TRP A 128 8.60 -7.20 -6.45
C TRP A 128 9.13 -6.01 -5.64
N TYR A 129 8.62 -5.77 -4.43
CA TYR A 129 9.08 -4.66 -3.58
C TYR A 129 10.55 -4.79 -3.20
N LEU A 130 11.04 -6.01 -2.98
CA LEU A 130 12.44 -6.29 -2.69
C LEU A 130 13.34 -6.02 -3.90
N LEU A 131 12.86 -6.29 -5.12
CA LEU A 131 13.66 -6.14 -6.35
C LEU A 131 13.73 -4.71 -6.88
N VAL A 132 12.67 -3.91 -6.74
CA VAL A 132 12.53 -2.66 -7.52
C VAL A 132 12.98 -1.39 -6.78
N TYR A 133 13.19 -1.43 -5.47
CA TYR A 133 13.59 -0.26 -4.69
C TYR A 133 15.03 -0.36 -4.20
N ALA A 134 15.83 0.69 -4.45
CA ALA A 134 17.25 0.74 -4.07
C ALA A 134 17.48 0.75 -2.54
N ASP A 135 16.42 0.94 -1.75
CA ASP A 135 16.47 0.93 -0.29
C ASP A 135 15.95 -0.38 0.34
N ALA A 136 15.60 -1.38 -0.47
CA ALA A 136 14.97 -2.61 -0.02
C ALA A 136 16.00 -3.65 0.46
N TYR A 137 15.79 -4.10 1.69
CA TYR A 137 16.42 -5.28 2.29
C TYR A 137 15.30 -6.04 3.01
N GLU A 138 15.37 -7.37 3.06
CA GLU A 138 14.25 -8.20 3.57
C GLU A 138 13.79 -7.76 4.97
N TRP A 139 14.73 -7.40 5.87
CA TRP A 139 14.41 -6.99 7.23
C TRP A 139 13.50 -5.76 7.34
N VAL A 140 13.57 -4.85 6.37
CA VAL A 140 12.73 -3.63 6.32
C VAL A 140 11.56 -3.82 5.37
N GLU A 141 11.74 -4.55 4.28
CA GLU A 141 10.75 -4.71 3.22
C GLU A 141 9.63 -5.65 3.67
N LEU A 142 9.95 -6.87 4.10
CA LEU A 142 8.98 -7.93 4.39
C LEU A 142 7.94 -7.54 5.45
N PRO A 143 8.28 -6.93 6.61
CA PRO A 143 7.27 -6.47 7.56
C PRO A 143 6.40 -5.34 7.01
N ASN A 144 6.98 -4.42 6.23
CA ASN A 144 6.20 -3.36 5.61
C ASN A 144 5.22 -3.95 4.59
N VAL A 145 5.65 -4.87 3.75
CA VAL A 145 4.81 -5.41 2.68
C VAL A 145 3.79 -6.42 3.22
N SER A 146 4.22 -7.50 3.87
CA SER A 146 3.30 -8.50 4.42
C SER A 146 2.40 -7.92 5.52
N GLY A 147 2.95 -7.14 6.45
CA GLY A 147 2.18 -6.59 7.57
C GLY A 147 1.38 -5.35 7.21
N MET A 148 2.07 -4.28 6.83
CA MET A 148 1.43 -2.97 6.63
C MET A 148 0.62 -2.92 5.34
N VAL A 149 1.20 -3.34 4.22
CA VAL A 149 0.58 -3.20 2.90
C VAL A 149 -0.52 -4.23 2.69
N LEU A 150 -0.23 -5.50 2.96
CA LEU A 150 -1.09 -6.62 2.57
C LEU A 150 -1.95 -7.19 3.70
N PHE A 151 -1.68 -6.81 4.95
CA PHE A 151 -2.38 -7.37 6.10
C PHE A 151 -2.31 -8.92 6.15
N ALA A 152 -1.24 -9.48 5.59
CA ALA A 152 -1.01 -10.91 5.49
C ALA A 152 -0.69 -11.54 6.85
N ASP A 153 -0.26 -10.72 7.82
CA ASP A 153 0.00 -11.13 9.21
C ASP A 153 -1.25 -11.11 10.12
N GLY A 154 -2.43 -10.82 9.57
CA GLY A 154 -3.69 -10.77 10.33
C GLY A 154 -3.79 -9.61 11.32
N GLY A 155 -2.91 -8.61 11.19
CA GLY A 155 -2.93 -7.39 11.98
C GLY A 155 -1.94 -7.38 13.14
N TYR A 156 -0.87 -8.17 13.04
CA TYR A 156 0.22 -8.14 14.00
C TYR A 156 0.95 -6.79 13.98
N LEU A 157 1.23 -6.27 12.78
CA LEU A 157 1.89 -4.98 12.60
C LEU A 157 0.90 -3.80 12.52
N ALA A 158 -0.23 -3.98 11.87
CA ALA A 158 -1.23 -2.93 11.64
C ALA A 158 -2.60 -3.34 12.19
N SER A 159 -3.35 -2.42 12.81
CA SER A 159 -4.68 -2.75 13.39
C SER A 159 -5.82 -2.86 12.38
N LYS A 160 -5.59 -2.49 11.11
CA LYS A 160 -6.56 -2.65 10.01
C LYS A 160 -5.83 -2.70 8.66
N PRO A 161 -6.41 -3.34 7.63
CA PRO A 161 -5.88 -3.26 6.28
C PRO A 161 -5.97 -1.83 5.73
N TYR A 162 -4.94 -1.38 5.02
CA TYR A 162 -4.91 -0.10 4.31
C TYR A 162 -5.63 -0.16 2.95
N ALA A 163 -6.83 -0.75 2.94
CA ALA A 163 -7.70 -0.82 1.77
C ALA A 163 -8.42 0.51 1.55
N ALA A 164 -8.34 1.06 0.33
CA ALA A 164 -9.04 2.30 -0.02
C ALA A 164 -9.53 2.33 -1.47
N SER A 165 -10.68 2.96 -1.69
CA SER A 165 -11.24 3.20 -3.02
C SER A 165 -10.54 4.34 -3.76
N GLY A 166 -10.91 4.56 -5.02
CA GLY A 166 -10.38 5.66 -5.84
C GLY A 166 -10.64 7.04 -5.24
N SER A 167 -11.66 7.19 -4.38
CA SER A 167 -11.92 8.43 -3.62
C SER A 167 -10.71 8.87 -2.79
N TYR A 168 -9.94 7.94 -2.22
CA TYR A 168 -8.73 8.28 -1.47
C TYR A 168 -7.65 8.85 -2.41
N ILE A 169 -7.40 8.17 -3.53
CA ILE A 169 -6.40 8.58 -4.52
C ILE A 169 -6.75 9.97 -5.08
N LYS A 170 -8.04 10.23 -5.39
CA LYS A 170 -8.52 11.54 -5.84
C LYS A 170 -8.27 12.63 -4.80
N LYS A 171 -8.47 12.33 -3.51
CA LYS A 171 -8.28 13.32 -2.44
C LYS A 171 -6.81 13.66 -2.22
N MET A 172 -5.92 12.68 -2.40
CA MET A 172 -4.51 12.77 -2.01
C MET A 172 -3.55 12.98 -3.19
N SER A 173 -4.06 13.09 -4.42
CA SER A 173 -3.26 13.26 -5.64
C SER A 173 -4.05 13.95 -6.74
N ASN A 174 -3.36 14.31 -7.82
CA ASN A 174 -3.94 14.78 -9.08
C ASN A 174 -3.95 13.69 -10.17
N TYR A 175 -3.72 12.41 -9.83
CA TYR A 175 -3.66 11.35 -10.84
C TYR A 175 -4.99 11.14 -11.58
N CYS A 176 -6.11 11.43 -10.92
CA CYS A 176 -7.44 11.22 -11.49
C CYS A 176 -7.77 12.19 -12.63
N ASP A 177 -7.12 13.35 -12.70
CA ASP A 177 -7.48 14.43 -13.64
C ASP A 177 -7.19 14.06 -15.10
N LYS A 178 -6.20 13.19 -15.32
CA LYS A 178 -5.80 12.68 -16.64
C LYS A 178 -5.93 11.15 -16.73
N CYS A 179 -6.78 10.55 -15.90
CA CYS A 179 -6.99 9.11 -15.91
C CYS A 179 -8.01 8.72 -16.98
N HIS A 180 -7.80 7.57 -17.63
CA HIS A 180 -8.78 6.97 -18.53
C HIS A 180 -10.11 6.69 -17.81
N TYR A 181 -10.03 6.29 -16.54
CA TYR A 181 -11.18 5.96 -15.72
C TYR A 181 -11.71 7.16 -14.93
N SER A 182 -13.03 7.25 -14.81
CA SER A 182 -13.70 8.20 -13.93
C SER A 182 -13.79 7.68 -12.50
N VAL A 183 -13.16 8.39 -11.58
CA VAL A 183 -13.23 8.09 -10.13
C VAL A 183 -14.61 8.33 -9.52
N ASN A 184 -15.46 9.14 -10.16
CA ASN A 184 -16.81 9.42 -9.67
C ASN A 184 -17.80 8.30 -10.03
N LYS A 185 -17.57 7.56 -11.13
CA LYS A 185 -18.38 6.40 -11.52
C LYS A 185 -18.11 5.22 -10.58
N LYS A 186 -19.18 4.52 -10.17
CA LYS A 186 -19.10 3.41 -9.20
C LYS A 186 -18.96 2.04 -9.84
N ASN A 187 -19.49 1.87 -11.06
CA ASN A 187 -19.59 0.63 -11.80
C ASN A 187 -19.49 0.89 -13.30
N GLY A 188 -19.23 -0.17 -14.08
CA GLY A 188 -19.11 -0.14 -15.53
C GLY A 188 -17.71 0.14 -16.05
N ILE A 189 -17.56 0.06 -17.39
CA ILE A 189 -16.25 0.03 -18.08
C ILE A 189 -15.37 1.28 -17.85
N ASP A 190 -15.99 2.44 -17.62
CA ASP A 190 -15.27 3.69 -17.38
C ASP A 190 -15.02 3.95 -15.89
N ALA A 191 -15.53 3.11 -14.97
CA ALA A 191 -15.37 3.35 -13.54
C ALA A 191 -13.95 3.07 -13.08
N CYS A 192 -13.45 3.85 -12.13
CA CYS A 192 -12.16 3.59 -11.51
C CYS A 192 -12.16 2.21 -10.83
N PRO A 193 -11.23 1.30 -11.19
CA PRO A 193 -11.23 -0.06 -10.66
C PRO A 193 -11.15 -0.16 -9.14
N PHE A 194 -10.41 0.76 -8.49
CA PHE A 194 -10.34 0.82 -7.03
C PHE A 194 -11.71 0.97 -6.35
N ASN A 195 -12.74 1.50 -7.03
CA ASN A 195 -14.06 1.68 -6.44
C ASN A 195 -14.78 0.36 -6.20
N TYR A 196 -14.90 -0.49 -7.22
CA TYR A 196 -15.56 -1.79 -7.07
C TYR A 196 -14.63 -2.81 -6.41
N LEU A 197 -13.32 -2.79 -6.69
CA LEU A 197 -12.35 -3.69 -6.04
C LEU A 197 -12.29 -3.49 -4.53
N TYR A 198 -12.47 -2.26 -4.04
CA TYR A 198 -12.56 -1.98 -2.60
C TYR A 198 -13.72 -2.71 -1.92
N TRP A 199 -14.90 -2.69 -2.53
CA TRP A 199 -16.07 -3.36 -1.97
C TRP A 199 -16.00 -4.88 -2.16
N ASP A 200 -15.48 -5.35 -3.29
CA ASP A 200 -15.23 -6.78 -3.52
C ASP A 200 -14.24 -7.34 -2.49
N PHE A 201 -13.16 -6.61 -2.19
CA PHE A 201 -12.20 -6.96 -1.13
C PHE A 201 -12.86 -7.14 0.23
N LEU A 202 -13.74 -6.23 0.63
CA LEU A 202 -14.46 -6.33 1.90
C LEU A 202 -15.46 -7.49 1.87
N ALA A 203 -16.18 -7.66 0.75
CA ALA A 203 -17.17 -8.71 0.60
C ALA A 203 -16.55 -10.11 0.71
N ARG A 204 -15.45 -10.37 -0.04
CA ARG A 204 -14.80 -11.68 -0.07
C ARG A 204 -14.06 -12.03 1.23
N ASN A 205 -13.61 -11.03 1.98
CA ASN A 205 -12.90 -11.22 3.25
C ASN A 205 -13.78 -11.00 4.49
N LYS A 206 -15.11 -10.95 4.34
CA LYS A 206 -16.04 -10.65 5.44
C LYS A 206 -15.84 -11.57 6.65
N SER A 207 -15.63 -12.87 6.43
CA SER A 207 -15.42 -13.86 7.51
C SER A 207 -14.23 -13.54 8.42
N LYS A 208 -13.17 -12.95 7.85
CA LYS A 208 -11.93 -12.61 8.56
C LYS A 208 -11.93 -11.19 9.12
N LEU A 209 -12.59 -10.26 8.42
CA LEU A 209 -12.46 -8.82 8.70
C LEU A 209 -13.68 -8.19 9.40
N ALA A 210 -14.85 -8.84 9.41
CA ALA A 210 -16.07 -8.25 9.98
C ALA A 210 -16.00 -8.03 11.49
N THR A 211 -15.16 -8.79 12.20
CA THR A 211 -14.95 -8.64 13.65
C THR A 211 -14.03 -7.47 13.99
N ASN A 212 -13.33 -6.88 13.01
CA ASN A 212 -12.44 -5.74 13.25
C ASN A 212 -13.26 -4.47 13.58
N PRO A 213 -13.13 -3.90 14.81
CA PRO A 213 -13.93 -2.74 15.21
C PRO A 213 -13.72 -1.51 14.32
N ARG A 214 -12.53 -1.35 13.73
CA ARG A 214 -12.21 -0.24 12.83
C ARG A 214 -12.90 -0.35 11.47
N LEU A 215 -13.43 -1.53 11.14
CA LEU A 215 -14.17 -1.79 9.90
C LEU A 215 -15.69 -1.88 10.11
N ALA A 216 -16.18 -1.78 11.35
CA ALA A 216 -17.60 -1.97 11.67
C ALA A 216 -18.53 -1.04 10.85
N MET A 217 -18.21 0.25 10.77
CA MET A 217 -19.02 1.22 10.00
C MET A 217 -18.96 0.97 8.49
N ILE A 218 -17.84 0.44 8.00
CA ILE A 218 -17.65 0.10 6.59
C ILE A 218 -18.54 -1.10 6.23
N TYR A 219 -18.56 -2.15 7.07
CA TYR A 219 -19.44 -3.30 6.85
C TYR A 219 -20.92 -2.94 6.98
N LYS A 220 -21.30 -2.09 7.94
CA LYS A 220 -22.67 -1.55 8.01
C LYS A 220 -23.08 -0.80 6.74
N SER A 221 -22.13 -0.08 6.12
CA SER A 221 -22.39 0.62 4.85
C SER A 221 -22.54 -0.35 3.68
N TYR A 222 -21.77 -1.44 3.67
CA TYR A 222 -21.89 -2.51 2.67
C TYR A 222 -23.22 -3.26 2.79
N GLU A 223 -23.67 -3.57 4.01
CA GLU A 223 -24.91 -4.30 4.26
C GLU A 223 -26.15 -3.53 3.78
N LYS A 224 -26.13 -2.19 3.87
CA LYS A 224 -27.17 -1.30 3.36
C LYS A 224 -27.23 -1.19 1.84
N MET A 225 -26.26 -1.73 1.10
CA MET A 225 -26.31 -1.73 -0.37
C MET A 225 -27.35 -2.71 -0.88
N THR A 226 -28.03 -2.34 -1.97
CA THR A 226 -28.96 -3.24 -2.67
C THR A 226 -28.21 -4.45 -3.24
N ASP A 227 -28.91 -5.57 -3.41
CA ASP A 227 -28.31 -6.78 -3.97
C ASP A 227 -27.90 -6.60 -5.43
N GLU A 228 -28.64 -5.77 -6.18
CA GLU A 228 -28.24 -5.32 -7.51
C GLU A 228 -26.86 -4.66 -7.50
N LYS A 229 -26.63 -3.72 -6.56
CA LYS A 229 -25.35 -3.01 -6.44
C LYS A 229 -24.21 -3.96 -6.05
N LYS A 230 -24.47 -4.90 -5.13
CA LYS A 230 -23.49 -5.94 -4.76
C LYS A 230 -23.19 -6.85 -5.96
N GLY A 231 -24.20 -7.19 -6.76
CA GLY A 231 -24.07 -7.94 -8.01
C GLY A 231 -23.17 -7.23 -9.02
N LEU A 232 -23.40 -5.93 -9.26
CA LEU A 232 -22.58 -5.12 -10.16
C LEU A 232 -21.12 -5.01 -9.70
N ILE A 233 -20.89 -4.82 -8.40
CA ILE A 233 -19.53 -4.80 -7.81
C ILE A 233 -18.81 -6.12 -8.10
N LYS A 234 -19.46 -7.25 -7.86
CA LYS A 234 -18.89 -8.58 -8.10
C LYS A 234 -18.61 -8.81 -9.59
N GLN A 235 -19.54 -8.42 -10.46
CA GLN A 235 -19.41 -8.58 -11.91
C GLN A 235 -18.26 -7.73 -12.47
N ASP A 236 -18.21 -6.43 -12.14
CA ASP A 236 -17.16 -5.52 -12.61
C ASP A 236 -15.78 -5.93 -12.07
N SER A 237 -15.70 -6.35 -10.80
CA SER A 237 -14.45 -6.84 -10.20
C SER A 237 -13.95 -8.09 -10.91
N LYS A 238 -14.85 -9.07 -11.14
CA LYS A 238 -14.51 -10.30 -11.84
C LYS A 238 -14.01 -10.02 -13.26
N LYS A 239 -14.78 -9.24 -14.03
CA LYS A 239 -14.41 -8.89 -15.41
C LYS A 239 -13.05 -8.18 -15.47
N PHE A 240 -12.83 -7.22 -14.59
CA PHE A 240 -11.57 -6.49 -14.55
C PHE A 240 -10.36 -7.38 -14.21
N LEU A 241 -10.52 -8.33 -13.29
CA LEU A 241 -9.46 -9.29 -12.95
C LEU A 241 -9.18 -10.26 -14.11
N GLU A 242 -10.23 -10.75 -14.78
CA GLU A 242 -10.12 -11.57 -15.99
C GLU A 242 -9.41 -10.82 -17.13
N ASP A 243 -9.73 -9.54 -17.35
CA ASP A 243 -9.07 -8.68 -18.35
C ASP A 243 -7.57 -8.44 -18.03
N LEU A 244 -7.18 -8.55 -16.75
CA LEU A 244 -5.79 -8.50 -16.31
C LEU A 244 -5.09 -9.87 -16.36
N GLY A 245 -5.82 -10.95 -16.63
CA GLY A 245 -5.30 -12.31 -16.67
C GLY A 245 -4.96 -12.90 -15.30
N ILE A 246 -5.64 -12.48 -14.22
CA ILE A 246 -5.38 -12.94 -12.83
C ILE A 246 -6.61 -13.34 -12.04
#